data_AF-A0A0B1TAC2-F1
#
_entry.id   AF-A0A0B1TAC2-F1
#
_cell.length_a   1.000
_cell.length_b   1.000
_cell.length_c   1.000
_cell.angle_alpha   90.00
_cell.angle_beta   90.00
_cell.angle_gamma   90.00
#
_symmetry.space_group_name_H-M   'P 1'
#
loop_
_entity.id
_entity.type
_entity.pdbx_description
1 polymer ?
#
loop_
_entity_poly.entity_id
_entity_poly.type
_entity_poly.pdbx_seq_one_letter_code
_entity_poly.pdbx_strand_id
1 'polypeptide(L)' 'MSVEGVLRSIRKHVASYDDDWSDRLSHCVTTNLLVALSGIVSYKIFAGGPIECVSPAFFPSSWATVS' A
#
# COMPACT_ATOMS: atom_id res chain seq x y z
N MET A 1 24.63 4.12 -19.14
CA MET A 1 23.51 5.03 -19.49
C MET A 1 24.00 6.45 -19.22
N SER A 2 23.95 7.34 -20.22
CA SER A 2 24.52 8.69 -20.09
C SER A 2 23.65 9.55 -19.15
N VAL A 3 24.29 10.26 -18.22
CA VAL A 3 23.63 11.16 -17.24
C VAL A 3 22.77 12.23 -17.92
N GLU A 4 23.17 12.66 -19.11
CA GLU A 4 22.45 13.58 -19.99
C GLU A 4 21.09 13.02 -20.43
N GLY A 5 21.03 11.71 -20.71
CA GLY A 5 19.80 11.02 -21.11
C GLY A 5 18.82 10.89 -19.96
N VAL A 6 19.33 10.64 -18.75
CA VAL A 6 18.52 10.60 -17.52
C VAL A 6 17.97 11.99 -17.21
N LEU A 7 18.81 13.03 -17.27
CA LEU A 7 18.41 14.41 -17.00
C LEU A 7 17.32 14.90 -17.97
N ARG A 8 17.46 14.54 -19.26
CA ARG A 8 16.49 14.89 -20.30
C ARG A 8 15.16 14.14 -20.13
N SER A 9 15.21 12.87 -19.71
CA SER A 9 14.01 12.08 -19.42
C SER A 9 13.26 12.63 -18.21
N ILE A 10 13.96 12.97 -17.13
CA ILE A 10 13.38 13.60 -15.93
C ILE A 10 12.76 14.95 -16.29
N ARG A 11 13.48 15.80 -17.04
CA ARG A 11 12.94 17.10 -17.48
C ARG A 11 11.66 16.95 -18.31
N LYS A 12 11.59 15.96 -19.21
CA LYS A 12 10.41 15.73 -20.05
C LYS A 12 9.21 15.23 -19.24
N HIS A 13 9.45 14.45 -18.18
CA HIS A 13 8.40 13.98 -17.27
C HIS A 13 7.90 15.10 -16.34
N VAL A 14 8.81 15.94 -15.84
CA VAL A 14 8.48 17.07 -14.95
C VAL A 14 7.85 18.25 -15.69
N ALA A 15 8.19 18.44 -16.98
CA ALA A 15 7.66 19.53 -17.80
C ALA A 15 6.38 19.15 -18.58
N SER A 16 5.67 18.08 -18.18
CA SER A 16 4.34 17.79 -18.72
C SER A 16 3.39 18.90 -18.28
N TYR A 17 3.19 19.86 -19.19
CA TYR A 17 2.49 21.13 -18.96
C TYR A 17 0.98 20.97 -18.70
N ASP A 18 0.44 19.75 -18.84
CA ASP A 18 -0.98 19.39 -18.65
C ASP A 18 -1.28 18.75 -17.28
N ASP A 19 -0.32 18.68 -16.35
CA ASP A 19 -0.56 18.15 -15.00
C ASP A 19 -1.35 19.16 -14.13
N ASP A 20 -2.63 19.29 -14.43
CA ASP A 20 -3.56 20.04 -13.59
C ASP A 20 -3.66 19.43 -12.19
N TRP A 21 -4.19 20.22 -11.24
CA TRP A 21 -4.37 19.76 -9.85
C TRP A 21 -5.08 18.41 -9.77
N SER A 22 -6.06 18.16 -10.65
CA SER A 22 -6.82 16.91 -10.70
C SER A 22 -5.94 15.71 -11.04
N ASP A 23 -5.03 15.88 -11.99
CA ASP A 23 -4.12 14.81 -12.41
C ASP A 23 -3.12 14.51 -11.29
N ARG A 24 -2.55 15.54 -10.66
CA ARG A 24 -1.66 15.38 -9.49
C ARG A 24 -2.36 14.72 -8.31
N LEU A 25 -3.64 15.02 -8.07
CA LEU A 25 -4.42 14.38 -7.02
C LEU A 25 -4.62 12.89 -7.30
N SER A 26 -4.90 12.52 -8.56
CA SER A 26 -5.12 11.12 -8.94
C SER A 26 -3.84 10.30 -8.96
N HIS A 27 -2.83 10.71 -9.74
CA HIS A 27 -1.66 9.86 -9.97
C HIS A 27 -0.64 9.90 -8.83
N CYS A 28 -0.58 11.01 -8.07
CA CYS A 28 0.41 11.19 -7.01
C CYS A 28 -0.22 11.09 -5.63
N VAL A 29 -1.29 11.83 -5.33
CA VAL A 29 -1.84 11.84 -3.95
C VAL A 29 -2.61 10.56 -3.64
N THR A 30 -3.55 10.17 -4.49
CA THR A 30 -4.45 9.05 -4.24
C THR A 30 -3.69 7.72 -4.18
N THR A 31 -2.76 7.51 -5.12
CA THR A 31 -1.92 6.30 -5.17
C THR A 31 -1.03 6.17 -3.93
N ASN A 32 -0.29 7.22 -3.55
CA ASN A 32 0.57 7.20 -2.37
C ASN A 32 -0.24 7.05 -1.07
N LEU A 33 -1.43 7.67 -1.00
CA LEU A 33 -2.33 7.50 0.14
C LEU A 33 -2.81 6.05 0.26
N LEU A 34 -3.23 5.41 -0.84
CA LEU A 34 -3.65 4.01 -0.85
C LEU A 34 -2.51 3.08 -0.43
N VAL A 35 -1.29 3.32 -0.88
CA VAL A 35 -0.11 2.53 -0.49
C VAL A 35 0.17 2.69 1.01
N ALA A 36 0.13 3.92 1.53
CA ALA A 36 0.34 4.19 2.95
C ALA A 36 -0.74 3.51 3.82
N LEU A 37 -2.02 3.65 3.45
CA LEU A 37 -3.13 3.03 4.16
C LEU A 37 -3.06 1.50 4.10
N SER A 38 -2.72 0.93 2.96
CA SER A 38 -2.49 -0.52 2.81
C SER A 38 -1.40 -1.01 3.77
N GLY A 39 -0.30 -0.28 3.88
CA GLY A 39 0.77 -0.59 4.84
C GLY A 39 0.29 -0.55 6.29
N ILE A 40 -0.45 0.51 6.67
CA ILE A 40 -0.99 0.66 8.02
C ILE A 40 -1.98 -0.46 8.37
N VAL A 41 -2.90 -0.78 7.46
CA VAL A 41 -3.90 -1.85 7.65
C VAL A 41 -3.21 -3.19 7.78
N SER A 42 -2.28 -3.50 6.88
CA SER A 42 -1.50 -4.73 6.93
C SER A 42 -0.75 -4.86 8.25
N TYR A 43 -0.04 -3.80 8.67
CA TYR A 43 0.66 -3.78 9.95
C TYR A 43 -0.27 -4.09 11.13
N LYS A 44 -1.46 -3.50 11.16
CA LYS A 44 -2.43 -3.76 12.23
C LYS A 44 -2.98 -5.19 12.21
N ILE A 45 -3.19 -5.77 11.03
CA ILE A 45 -3.67 -7.16 10.88
C ILE A 45 -2.64 -8.17 11.43
N PHE A 46 -1.34 -7.92 11.23
CA PHE A 46 -0.29 -8.86 11.66
C PHE A 46 0.15 -8.71 13.14
N ALA A 47 -0.22 -7.63 13.81
CA ALA A 47 0.25 -7.35 15.18
C ALA A 47 -0.52 -8.08 16.29
N GLY A 48 -1.76 -8.53 16.04
CA GLY A 48 -2.66 -8.96 17.12
C GLY A 48 -3.48 -10.23 16.87
N GLY A 49 -3.23 -10.95 15.77
CA GLY A 49 -4.10 -12.04 15.31
C GLY A 49 -5.01 -11.52 14.18
N PRO A 50 -4.78 -11.92 12.92
CA PRO A 50 -5.50 -11.36 11.78
C PRO A 50 -6.98 -11.73 11.77
N ILE A 51 -7.35 -12.82 12.45
CA ILE A 51 -8.72 -13.30 12.53
C ILE A 51 -8.91 -14.06 13.85
N GLU A 52 -9.93 -13.69 14.60
CA GLU A 52 -10.34 -14.39 15.81
C GLU A 52 -11.65 -15.14 15.51
N CYS A 53 -11.66 -16.44 15.75
CA CYS A 53 -12.80 -17.31 15.46
C CYS A 53 -13.48 -17.72 16.77
N VAL A 54 -14.82 -17.67 16.81
CA VAL A 54 -15.57 -18.25 17.92
C VAL A 54 -15.59 -19.77 17.79
N SER A 55 -14.81 -20.47 18.62
CA SER A 55 -14.86 -21.92 18.70
C SER A 55 -15.97 -22.37 19.66
N PRO A 56 -16.72 -23.44 19.31
CA PRO A 56 -17.66 -24.04 20.24
C PRO A 56 -16.95 -24.58 21.49
N ALA A 57 -17.57 -24.42 22.67
CA ALA A 57 -16.96 -24.67 23.98
C ALA A 57 -16.45 -26.10 24.23
N PHE A 58 -16.83 -27.05 23.37
CA PHE A 58 -16.42 -28.46 23.43
C PHE A 58 -15.12 -28.74 22.67
N PHE A 59 -14.62 -27.81 21.84
CA PHE A 59 -13.35 -27.99 21.14
C PHE A 59 -12.17 -27.64 22.05
N PRO A 60 -11.16 -28.51 22.17
CA PRO A 60 -9.95 -28.17 22.89
C PRO A 60 -9.20 -27.04 22.18
N SER A 61 -8.51 -26.18 22.94
CA SER A 61 -7.79 -25.01 22.43
C SER A 61 -6.72 -25.34 21.38
N SER A 62 -6.25 -26.59 21.32
CA SER A 62 -5.35 -27.09 20.28
C SER A 62 -5.97 -27.17 18.88
N TRP A 63 -7.30 -27.09 18.76
CA TRP A 63 -8.01 -27.08 17.48
C TRP A 63 -8.30 -25.66 16.98
N ALA A 64 -8.06 -24.63 17.81
CA ALA A 64 -8.21 -23.24 17.43
C ALA A 64 -7.02 -22.70 16.62
N THR A 65 -5.86 -23.36 16.69
CA THR A 65 -4.64 -22.99 15.97
C THR A 65 -4.15 -24.19 15.17
N VAL A 66 -4.34 -24.14 13.85
CA VAL A 66 -3.69 -25.08 12.94
C VAL A 66 -2.32 -24.50 12.62
N SER A 67 -1.25 -25.13 13.11
CA SER A 67 0.14 -24.75 12.76
C SER A 67 0.50 -25.16 11.34
#